data_AF-A0A2J6Q639-F1
#
_entry.id   AF-A0A2J6Q639-F1
#
_cell.length_a   1.000
_cell.length_b   1.000
_cell.length_c   1.000
_cell.angle_alpha   90.00
_cell.angle_beta   90.00
_cell.angle_gamma   90.00
#
_symmetry.space_group_name_H-M   'P 1'
#
loop_
_entity.id
_entity.type
_entity.pdbx_description
1 polymer ?
#
loop_
_entity_poly.entity_id
_entity_poly.type
_entity_poly.pdbx_seq_one_letter_code
_entity_poly.pdbx_strand_id
1 'polypeptide(L)'
;VDLSTKPIYQALSYEWKHGSTEGPIIYMNGLPHMVRHNLHQALLRFRLTEHSSEDVGVLRTEAPRYLWVDALCIDQNNIGERNHQVQLMGHIYRNATDVLVWLGSYYSDYPGIEWVFSTLKRLPNLHTIEPGSNILSGFGYSGFSSFHVHKYLLAWFKGSYWRRMWIVQEVQLARNLHIYSGRAHMPWSVLMEARKYFIKENNIFKDLELNLF
;
A
#
# COMPACT_ATOMS: atom_id res chain seq x y z
N VAL A 1 -9.60 22.49 -4.27
CA VAL A 1 -8.30 22.96 -3.73
C VAL A 1 -7.52 23.49 -4.91
N ASP A 2 -7.03 24.72 -4.83
CA ASP A 2 -6.21 25.28 -5.90
C ASP A 2 -4.80 24.69 -5.85
N LEU A 3 -4.31 24.16 -6.98
CA LEU A 3 -2.96 23.60 -7.11
C LEU A 3 -1.86 24.64 -6.84
N SER A 4 -2.16 25.94 -6.98
CA SER A 4 -1.25 27.05 -6.64
C SER A 4 -0.86 27.05 -5.15
N THR A 5 -1.70 26.48 -4.29
CA THR A 5 -1.50 26.43 -2.83
C THR A 5 -0.50 25.37 -2.36
N LYS A 6 -0.02 24.50 -3.27
CA LYS A 6 0.83 23.34 -2.96
C LYS A 6 0.31 22.58 -1.72
N PRO A 7 -0.95 22.09 -1.76
CA PRO A 7 -1.54 21.44 -0.60
C PRO A 7 -0.68 20.25 -0.17
N ILE A 8 -0.64 19.99 1.13
CA ILE A 8 -0.11 18.73 1.65
C ILE A 8 -1.14 17.64 1.36
N TYR A 9 -0.76 16.62 0.61
CA TYR A 9 -1.65 15.52 0.24
C TYR A 9 -0.96 14.16 0.32
N GLN A 10 -1.79 13.14 0.48
CA GLN A 10 -1.41 11.74 0.32
C GLN A 10 -1.84 11.26 -1.06
N ALA A 11 -1.15 10.28 -1.63
CA ALA A 11 -1.53 9.67 -2.91
C ALA A 11 -1.95 8.21 -2.70
N LEU A 12 -3.07 7.82 -3.31
CA LEU A 12 -3.54 6.43 -3.31
C LEU A 12 -2.90 5.67 -4.47
N SER A 13 -2.40 4.48 -4.18
CA SER A 13 -1.94 3.51 -5.17
C SER A 13 -2.76 2.24 -5.02
N TYR A 14 -3.53 1.87 -6.03
CA TYR A 14 -4.45 0.73 -5.96
C TYR A 14 -4.74 0.15 -7.33
N GLU A 15 -5.16 -1.11 -7.37
CA GLU A 15 -5.53 -1.75 -8.62
C GLU A 15 -6.96 -1.39 -9.06
N TRP A 16 -7.08 -0.97 -10.31
CA TRP A 16 -8.35 -0.83 -11.02
C TRP A 16 -8.88 -2.20 -11.43
N LYS A 17 -9.29 -3.03 -10.47
CA LYS A 17 -9.79 -4.39 -10.75
C LYS A 17 -10.88 -4.36 -11.84
N HIS A 18 -10.77 -5.27 -12.81
CA HIS A 18 -11.77 -5.44 -13.88
C HIS A 18 -12.99 -6.19 -13.35
N GLY A 19 -14.19 -5.88 -13.89
CA GLY A 19 -15.38 -6.73 -13.72
C GLY A 19 -16.50 -6.20 -12.82
N SER A 20 -16.40 -5.02 -12.20
CA SER A 20 -17.54 -4.41 -11.50
C SER A 20 -18.07 -3.22 -12.29
N THR A 21 -18.98 -3.46 -13.23
CA THR A 21 -19.76 -2.39 -13.90
C THR A 21 -20.81 -1.77 -12.97
N GLU A 22 -21.07 -2.40 -11.82
CA GLU A 22 -21.97 -1.92 -10.77
C GLU A 22 -21.15 -1.62 -9.51
N GLY A 23 -20.68 -0.39 -9.40
CA GLY A 23 -19.86 0.09 -8.28
C GLY A 23 -20.68 0.85 -7.24
N PRO A 24 -20.22 0.95 -5.97
CA PRO A 24 -20.83 1.86 -5.00
C PRO A 24 -20.79 3.32 -5.45
N ILE A 25 -21.76 4.11 -4.99
CA ILE A 25 -21.81 5.56 -5.22
C ILE A 25 -21.13 6.29 -4.06
N ILE A 26 -20.23 7.21 -4.40
CA ILE A 26 -19.72 8.24 -3.49
C ILE A 26 -20.28 9.60 -3.92
N TYR A 27 -20.20 10.60 -3.05
CA TYR A 27 -20.62 11.96 -3.37
C TYR A 27 -19.40 12.87 -3.46
N MET A 28 -19.22 13.52 -4.60
CA MET A 28 -18.19 14.53 -4.83
C MET A 28 -18.87 15.87 -5.09
N ASN A 29 -18.63 16.87 -4.23
CA ASN A 29 -19.30 18.17 -4.29
C ASN A 29 -20.84 18.06 -4.38
N GLY A 30 -21.42 17.09 -3.65
CA GLY A 30 -22.86 16.82 -3.65
C GLY A 30 -23.39 16.02 -4.84
N LEU A 31 -22.56 15.73 -5.85
CA LEU A 31 -22.96 14.96 -7.02
C LEU A 31 -22.62 13.47 -6.85
N PRO A 32 -23.52 12.55 -7.23
CA PRO A 32 -23.26 11.13 -7.17
C PRO A 32 -22.21 10.75 -8.20
N HIS A 33 -21.23 9.96 -7.77
CA HIS A 33 -20.17 9.42 -8.61
C HIS A 33 -19.97 7.94 -8.31
N MET A 34 -20.12 7.11 -9.33
CA MET A 34 -19.91 5.68 -9.19
C MET A 34 -18.42 5.36 -9.20
N VAL A 35 -17.97 4.59 -8.21
CA VAL A 35 -16.59 4.11 -8.12
C VAL A 35 -16.54 2.60 -8.08
N ARG A 36 -15.44 2.00 -8.54
CA ARG A 36 -15.26 0.55 -8.45
C ARG A 36 -15.18 0.10 -6.99
N HIS A 37 -15.60 -1.14 -6.72
CA HIS A 37 -15.63 -1.68 -5.36
C HIS A 37 -14.27 -1.60 -4.66
N ASN A 38 -13.16 -1.85 -5.37
CA ASN A 38 -11.83 -1.79 -4.78
C ASN A 38 -11.46 -0.38 -4.29
N LEU A 39 -11.80 0.66 -5.07
CA LEU A 39 -11.59 2.05 -4.67
C LEU A 39 -12.51 2.41 -3.49
N HIS A 40 -13.78 2.00 -3.54
CA HIS A 40 -14.71 2.26 -2.44
C HIS A 40 -14.20 1.69 -1.10
N GLN A 41 -13.71 0.45 -1.10
CA GLN A 41 -13.13 -0.16 0.10
C GLN A 41 -11.87 0.59 0.58
N ALA A 42 -11.01 1.03 -0.33
CA ALA A 42 -9.85 1.85 0.01
C ALA A 42 -10.27 3.16 0.69
N LEU A 43 -11.22 3.90 0.09
CA LEU A 43 -11.72 5.16 0.62
C LEU A 43 -12.36 4.97 2.00
N LEU A 44 -13.12 3.89 2.21
CA LEU A 44 -13.66 3.56 3.53
C LEU A 44 -12.54 3.25 4.53
N ARG A 45 -11.54 2.45 4.15
CA ARG A 45 -10.41 2.12 5.04
C ARG A 45 -9.69 3.38 5.51
N PHE A 46 -9.35 4.28 4.59
CA PHE A 46 -8.59 5.49 4.91
C PHE A 46 -9.42 6.58 5.58
N ARG A 47 -10.75 6.52 5.48
CA ARG A 47 -11.65 7.29 6.33
C ARG A 47 -11.68 6.76 7.77
N LEU A 48 -11.70 5.43 7.94
CA LEU A 48 -11.84 4.78 9.26
C LEU A 48 -10.55 4.77 10.09
N THR A 49 -9.36 4.84 9.48
CA THR A 49 -8.07 4.89 10.21
C THR A 49 -7.91 6.10 11.14
N GLU A 50 -8.84 7.06 11.13
CA GLU A 50 -8.94 8.08 12.18
C GLU A 50 -9.33 7.52 13.56
N HIS A 51 -9.74 6.23 13.65
CA HIS A 51 -10.36 5.65 14.85
C HIS A 51 -9.59 4.44 15.44
N SER A 52 -8.52 3.93 14.82
CA SER A 52 -7.80 2.76 15.35
C SER A 52 -6.67 3.18 16.30
N SER A 53 -6.84 2.83 17.57
CA SER A 53 -5.90 3.01 18.70
C SER A 53 -4.52 2.36 18.53
N GLU A 54 -4.29 1.58 17.47
CA GLU A 54 -2.98 0.98 17.16
C GLU A 54 -2.04 1.94 16.40
N ASP A 55 -2.57 3.00 15.78
CA ASP A 55 -1.76 4.10 15.22
C ASP A 55 -1.63 5.20 16.28
N VAL A 56 -0.86 4.91 17.34
CA VAL A 56 -0.54 5.86 18.42
C VAL A 56 0.29 7.00 17.84
N GLY A 57 -0.38 8.06 17.37
CA GLY A 57 0.28 9.27 16.89
C GLY A 57 -0.55 10.19 15.99
N VAL A 58 -1.60 9.69 15.33
CA VAL A 58 -2.44 10.56 14.51
C VAL A 58 -3.58 11.08 15.37
N LEU A 59 -3.32 12.21 16.03
CA LEU A 59 -4.35 13.06 16.63
C LEU A 59 -5.54 13.17 15.66
N ARG A 60 -6.77 13.07 16.19
CA ARG A 60 -7.98 13.51 15.47
C ARG A 60 -7.75 14.95 15.03
N THR A 61 -7.28 15.14 13.80
CA THR A 61 -7.20 16.47 13.23
C THR A 61 -8.58 16.76 12.68
N GLU A 62 -9.22 17.81 13.16
CA GLU A 62 -10.46 18.32 12.52
C GLU A 62 -10.19 18.89 11.11
N ALA A 63 -8.92 18.89 10.70
CA ALA A 63 -8.50 19.33 9.38
C ALA A 63 -8.88 18.30 8.31
N PRO A 64 -9.35 18.75 7.13
CA PRO A 64 -9.65 17.86 6.02
C PRO A 64 -8.38 17.15 5.53
N ARG A 65 -8.49 15.85 5.27
CA ARG A 65 -7.45 15.07 4.59
C ARG A 65 -7.55 15.27 3.07
N TYR A 66 -6.43 15.61 2.44
CA TYR A 66 -6.31 15.62 0.99
C TYR A 66 -5.72 14.29 0.51
N LEU A 67 -6.52 13.54 -0.26
CA LEU A 67 -6.11 12.28 -0.88
C LEU A 67 -6.25 12.41 -2.39
N TRP A 68 -5.13 12.25 -3.10
CA TRP A 68 -5.11 12.16 -4.55
C TRP A 68 -5.42 10.73 -5.00
N VAL A 69 -6.39 10.59 -5.89
CA VAL A 69 -6.83 9.32 -6.47
C VAL A 69 -6.96 9.52 -7.97
N ASP A 70 -6.20 8.78 -8.78
CA ASP A 70 -6.20 8.89 -10.24
C ASP A 70 -7.61 8.86 -10.86
N ALA A 71 -8.46 7.92 -10.44
CA ALA A 71 -9.82 7.76 -10.95
C ALA A 71 -10.75 8.94 -10.67
N LEU A 72 -10.44 9.76 -9.66
CA LEU A 72 -11.28 10.87 -9.20
C LEU A 72 -10.68 12.23 -9.55
N CYS A 73 -9.36 12.34 -9.54
CA CYS A 73 -8.63 13.59 -9.76
C CYS A 73 -8.27 13.85 -11.22
N ILE A 74 -8.36 12.83 -12.08
CA ILE A 74 -8.13 12.94 -13.52
C ILE A 74 -9.45 12.74 -14.25
N ASP A 75 -9.80 13.64 -15.16
CA ASP A 75 -10.94 13.41 -16.05
C ASP A 75 -10.62 12.23 -16.99
N GLN A 76 -11.23 11.09 -16.70
CA GLN A 76 -11.03 9.85 -17.45
C GLN A 76 -11.60 9.89 -18.87
N ASN A 77 -12.51 10.83 -19.16
CA ASN A 77 -13.10 11.01 -20.48
C ASN A 77 -12.28 11.95 -21.37
N ASN A 78 -11.36 12.71 -20.78
CA ASN A 78 -10.47 13.61 -21.52
C ASN A 78 -9.11 12.94 -21.78
N ILE A 79 -8.95 12.35 -22.97
CA ILE A 79 -7.71 11.67 -23.37
C ILE A 79 -6.50 12.62 -23.31
N GLY A 80 -6.68 13.90 -23.67
CA GLY A 80 -5.62 14.90 -23.63
C GLY A 80 -5.12 15.14 -22.22
N GLU A 81 -6.03 15.35 -21.28
CA GLU A 81 -5.71 15.49 -19.86
C GLU A 81 -5.08 14.20 -19.32
N ARG A 82 -5.67 13.04 -19.60
CA ARG A 82 -5.15 11.75 -19.13
C ARG A 82 -3.69 11.55 -19.55
N ASN A 83 -3.37 11.82 -20.82
CA ASN A 83 -2.01 11.69 -21.32
C ASN A 83 -1.06 12.68 -20.64
N HIS A 84 -1.51 13.91 -20.40
CA HIS A 84 -0.73 14.90 -19.66
C HIS A 84 -0.51 14.48 -18.19
N GLN A 85 -1.55 14.01 -17.51
CA GLN A 85 -1.50 13.55 -16.11
C GLN A 85 -0.61 12.32 -15.95
N VAL A 86 -0.60 11.39 -16.90
CA VAL A 86 0.32 10.25 -16.92
C VAL A 86 1.77 10.70 -16.92
N GLN A 87 2.11 11.78 -17.62
CA GLN A 87 3.47 12.35 -17.59
C GLN A 87 3.80 13.01 -16.24
N LEU A 88 2.78 13.45 -15.49
CA LEU A 88 2.91 14.07 -14.17
C LEU A 88 2.89 13.08 -13.01
N MET A 89 2.49 11.82 -13.21
CA MET A 89 2.34 10.83 -12.13
C MET A 89 3.58 10.73 -11.25
N GLY A 90 4.78 10.69 -11.84
CA GLY A 90 6.01 10.65 -11.07
C GLY A 90 6.23 11.88 -10.18
N HIS A 91 5.81 13.07 -10.62
CA HIS A 91 5.85 14.28 -9.81
C HIS A 91 4.80 14.24 -8.68
N ILE A 92 3.62 13.69 -8.95
CA ILE A 92 2.54 13.57 -7.98
C ILE A 92 2.96 12.62 -6.83
N TYR A 93 3.36 11.40 -7.14
CA TYR A 93 3.78 10.43 -6.12
C TYR A 93 5.03 10.89 -5.34
N ARG A 94 5.96 11.61 -6.00
CA ARG A 94 7.15 12.17 -5.33
C ARG A 94 6.84 13.31 -4.35
N ASN A 95 5.78 14.07 -4.59
CA ASN A 95 5.43 15.23 -3.76
C ASN A 95 4.32 14.96 -2.74
N ALA A 96 3.68 13.78 -2.80
CA ALA A 96 2.84 13.31 -1.72
C ALA A 96 3.64 13.16 -0.41
N THR A 97 3.03 13.45 0.74
CA THR A 97 3.64 13.16 2.05
C THR A 97 3.75 11.67 2.27
N ASP A 98 2.69 10.96 1.90
CA ASP A 98 2.58 9.52 2.00
C ASP A 98 1.93 8.98 0.74
N VAL A 99 2.45 7.85 0.28
CA VAL A 99 1.78 7.02 -0.69
C VAL A 99 1.17 5.83 0.04
N LEU A 100 -0.15 5.72 -0.08
CA LEU A 100 -0.94 4.66 0.53
C LEU A 100 -1.19 3.58 -0.52
N VAL A 101 -0.53 2.44 -0.39
CA VAL A 101 -0.75 1.29 -1.26
C VAL A 101 -1.92 0.48 -0.71
N TRP A 102 -2.97 0.31 -1.52
CA TRP A 102 -4.14 -0.49 -1.19
C TRP A 102 -4.22 -1.73 -2.08
N LEU A 103 -4.03 -2.89 -1.46
CA LEU A 103 -4.05 -4.18 -2.15
C LEU A 103 -5.44 -4.84 -2.14
N GLY A 104 -6.41 -4.22 -1.48
CA GLY A 104 -7.76 -4.75 -1.34
C GLY A 104 -7.97 -5.53 -0.04
N SER A 105 -9.24 -5.81 0.24
CA SER A 105 -9.68 -6.67 1.34
C SER A 105 -9.63 -8.16 0.97
N TYR A 106 -9.68 -8.49 -0.32
CA TYR A 106 -9.79 -9.86 -0.84
C TYR A 106 -8.59 -10.77 -0.56
N TYR A 107 -7.43 -10.22 -0.20
CA TYR A 107 -6.31 -11.06 0.26
C TYR A 107 -6.54 -11.62 1.68
N SER A 108 -7.74 -11.43 2.26
CA SER A 108 -8.24 -12.14 3.44
C SER A 108 -8.19 -13.67 3.33
N ASP A 109 -8.10 -14.23 2.11
CA ASP A 109 -7.86 -15.68 1.90
C ASP A 109 -6.44 -16.11 2.27
N TYR A 110 -5.54 -15.15 2.49
CA TYR A 110 -4.22 -15.35 3.07
C TYR A 110 -4.18 -14.72 4.47
N PRO A 111 -4.86 -15.32 5.49
CA PRO A 111 -4.78 -14.85 6.88
C PRO A 111 -3.34 -14.71 7.38
N GLY A 112 -2.39 -15.39 6.71
CA GLY A 112 -0.97 -15.26 6.97
C GLY A 112 -0.40 -13.86 6.74
N ILE A 113 -0.93 -13.01 5.85
CA ILE A 113 -0.32 -11.69 5.59
C ILE A 113 -0.53 -10.71 6.76
N GLU A 114 -1.71 -10.75 7.40
CA GLU A 114 -1.97 -9.96 8.60
C GLU A 114 -1.00 -10.37 9.72
N TRP A 115 -0.78 -11.68 9.87
CA TRP A 115 0.20 -12.21 10.81
C TRP A 115 1.62 -11.80 10.45
N VAL A 116 2.04 -11.88 9.18
CA VAL A 116 3.37 -11.43 8.72
C VAL A 116 3.58 -9.98 9.09
N PHE A 117 2.63 -9.09 8.80
CA PHE A 117 2.75 -7.66 9.12
C PHE A 117 2.87 -7.45 10.63
N SER A 118 2.02 -8.13 11.41
CA SER A 118 2.07 -8.04 12.87
C SER A 118 3.41 -8.53 13.44
N THR A 119 3.98 -9.56 12.84
CA THR A 119 5.25 -10.16 13.27
C THR A 119 6.40 -9.23 12.92
N LEU A 120 6.48 -8.76 11.66
CA LEU A 120 7.54 -7.86 11.22
C LEU A 120 7.57 -6.55 12.02
N LYS A 121 6.40 -6.00 12.37
CA LYS A 121 6.30 -4.80 13.24
C LYS A 121 6.83 -5.02 14.67
N ARG A 122 6.75 -6.25 15.19
CA ARG A 122 7.20 -6.59 16.55
C ARG A 122 8.68 -6.95 16.62
N LEU A 123 9.36 -7.10 15.47
CA LEU A 123 10.78 -7.40 15.46
C LEU A 123 11.55 -6.17 16.00
N PRO A 124 12.23 -6.28 17.15
CA PRO A 124 12.99 -5.17 17.70
C PRO A 124 14.16 -4.86 16.76
N ASN A 125 14.41 -3.57 16.53
CA ASN A 125 15.57 -3.02 15.84
C ASN A 125 16.24 -4.03 14.91
N LEU A 126 15.58 -4.33 13.79
CA LEU A 126 16.12 -5.25 12.79
C LEU A 126 17.60 -4.90 12.48
N HIS A 127 18.03 -3.65 12.57
CA HIS A 127 19.43 -3.23 12.40
C HIS A 127 20.44 -3.95 13.32
N THR A 128 20.04 -4.44 14.50
CA THR A 128 20.92 -5.10 15.47
C THR A 128 20.98 -6.62 15.35
N ILE A 129 20.16 -7.22 14.48
CA ILE A 129 20.07 -8.68 14.35
C ILE A 129 20.94 -9.16 13.18
N GLU A 130 21.81 -10.14 13.42
CA GLU A 130 22.66 -10.73 12.38
C GLU A 130 21.86 -11.36 11.22
N PRO A 131 22.26 -11.13 9.96
CA PRO A 131 21.62 -11.77 8.81
C PRO A 131 21.60 -13.31 8.91
N GLY A 132 20.40 -13.89 8.78
CA GLY A 132 20.20 -15.34 8.86
C GLY A 132 19.96 -15.92 10.26
N SER A 133 19.85 -15.08 11.30
CA SER A 133 19.35 -15.52 12.60
C SER A 133 17.90 -16.06 12.49
N ASN A 134 17.58 -17.12 13.22
CA ASN A 134 16.21 -17.64 13.33
C ASN A 134 15.41 -16.74 14.29
N ILE A 135 15.08 -15.53 13.84
CA ILE A 135 14.42 -14.51 14.66
C ILE A 135 13.03 -14.93 15.14
N LEU A 136 12.37 -15.86 14.44
CA LEU A 136 10.98 -16.24 14.72
C LEU A 136 10.86 -17.27 15.86
N SER A 137 11.91 -18.05 16.14
CA SER A 137 11.89 -19.01 17.25
C SER A 137 11.84 -18.33 18.63
N GLY A 138 12.37 -17.10 18.74
CA GLY A 138 12.40 -16.32 19.99
C GLY A 138 11.05 -15.70 20.40
N PHE A 139 10.05 -15.66 19.51
CA PHE A 139 8.74 -15.04 19.80
C PHE A 139 7.67 -16.05 20.27
N GLY A 140 8.04 -17.28 20.60
CA GLY A 140 7.12 -18.26 21.17
C GLY A 140 6.05 -18.79 20.21
N TYR A 141 6.15 -18.53 18.90
CA TYR A 141 5.26 -19.09 17.89
C TYR A 141 5.74 -20.49 17.49
N SER A 142 5.41 -21.49 18.31
CA SER A 142 5.63 -22.91 18.02
C SER A 142 4.75 -23.35 16.84
N GLY A 143 5.17 -23.06 15.61
CA GLY A 143 4.44 -23.47 14.39
C GLY A 143 4.79 -22.69 13.12
N PHE A 144 5.44 -21.53 13.23
CA PHE A 144 5.69 -20.66 12.07
C PHE A 144 7.17 -20.27 11.95
N SER A 145 7.82 -20.86 10.96
CA SER A 145 9.23 -20.65 10.57
C SER A 145 9.40 -19.55 9.51
N SER A 146 10.66 -19.21 9.18
CA SER A 146 11.04 -18.34 8.05
C SER A 146 10.30 -18.71 6.76
N PHE A 147 10.13 -20.01 6.52
CA PHE A 147 9.37 -20.58 5.42
C PHE A 147 7.94 -20.03 5.30
N HIS A 148 7.24 -19.82 6.41
CA HIS A 148 5.86 -19.33 6.37
C HIS A 148 5.81 -17.85 5.99
N VAL A 149 6.70 -17.03 6.55
CA VAL A 149 6.83 -15.61 6.14
C VAL A 149 7.16 -15.53 4.66
N HIS A 150 8.13 -16.33 4.21
CA HIS A 150 8.51 -16.46 2.81
C HIS A 150 7.31 -16.85 1.92
N LYS A 151 6.60 -17.92 2.28
CA LYS A 151 5.41 -18.42 1.55
C LYS A 151 4.32 -17.35 1.41
N TYR A 152 3.99 -16.65 2.49
CA TYR A 152 2.94 -15.63 2.46
C TYR A 152 3.35 -14.38 1.69
N LEU A 153 4.61 -13.93 1.85
CA LEU A 153 5.13 -12.82 1.04
C LEU A 153 5.15 -13.19 -0.45
N LEU A 154 5.61 -14.37 -0.84
CA LEU A 154 5.57 -14.83 -2.24
C LEU A 154 4.17 -14.79 -2.83
N ALA A 155 3.19 -15.36 -2.13
CA ALA A 155 1.81 -15.39 -2.61
C ALA A 155 1.24 -13.98 -2.77
N TRP A 156 1.54 -13.11 -1.79
CA TRP A 156 1.12 -11.72 -1.79
C TRP A 156 1.73 -10.92 -2.94
N PHE A 157 3.01 -11.12 -3.23
CA PHE A 157 3.75 -10.47 -4.29
C PHE A 157 3.44 -10.99 -5.70
N LYS A 158 2.85 -12.19 -5.81
CA LYS A 158 2.29 -12.70 -7.07
C LYS A 158 0.97 -12.01 -7.47
N GLY A 159 0.38 -11.22 -6.58
CA GLY A 159 -0.86 -10.48 -6.80
C GLY A 159 -0.81 -9.55 -8.01
N SER A 160 -1.97 -9.35 -8.64
CA SER A 160 -2.12 -8.58 -9.89
C SER A 160 -1.71 -7.11 -9.76
N TYR A 161 -1.87 -6.53 -8.57
CA TYR A 161 -1.39 -5.18 -8.26
C TYR A 161 0.10 -4.99 -8.60
N TRP A 162 0.95 -5.95 -8.27
CA TRP A 162 2.41 -5.85 -8.47
C TRP A 162 2.83 -5.96 -9.94
N ARG A 163 1.92 -6.37 -10.82
CA ARG A 163 2.16 -6.51 -12.27
C ARG A 163 1.73 -5.26 -13.06
N ARG A 164 1.25 -4.22 -12.38
CA ARG A 164 0.80 -2.98 -13.02
C ARG A 164 1.99 -2.19 -13.55
N MET A 165 1.92 -1.72 -14.80
CA MET A 165 3.01 -0.97 -15.44
C MET A 165 3.47 0.27 -14.65
N TRP A 166 2.54 0.94 -13.96
CA TRP A 166 2.82 2.18 -13.24
C TRP A 166 3.34 1.98 -11.81
N ILE A 167 3.44 0.74 -11.34
CA ILE A 167 3.79 0.44 -9.94
C ILE A 167 5.11 1.06 -9.51
N VAL A 168 6.07 1.16 -10.43
CA VAL A 168 7.39 1.73 -10.18
C VAL A 168 7.29 3.20 -9.76
N GLN A 169 6.51 4.00 -10.48
CA GLN A 169 6.33 5.41 -10.15
C GLN A 169 5.60 5.58 -8.81
N GLU A 170 4.64 4.70 -8.54
CA GLU A 170 3.83 4.74 -7.31
C GLU A 170 4.66 4.37 -6.07
N VAL A 171 5.50 3.33 -6.17
CA VAL A 171 6.26 2.75 -5.04
C VAL A 171 7.63 3.40 -4.87
N GLN A 172 8.41 3.54 -5.94
CA GLN A 172 9.81 3.95 -5.85
C GLN A 172 9.98 5.45 -5.59
N LEU A 173 9.03 6.28 -6.04
CA LEU A 173 9.12 7.73 -5.90
C LEU A 173 8.53 8.25 -4.59
N ALA A 174 7.82 7.39 -3.86
CA ALA A 174 7.21 7.73 -2.59
C ALA A 174 8.25 8.15 -1.54
N ARG A 175 8.01 9.27 -0.86
CA ARG A 175 8.83 9.67 0.31
C ARG A 175 8.59 8.75 1.50
N ASN A 176 7.32 8.53 1.81
CA ASN A 176 6.86 7.56 2.79
C ASN A 176 5.86 6.64 2.09
N LEU A 177 6.07 5.33 2.16
CA LEU A 177 5.20 4.34 1.53
C LEU A 177 4.60 3.44 2.61
N HIS A 178 3.28 3.39 2.65
CA HIS A 178 2.53 2.53 3.57
C HIS A 178 1.72 1.52 2.78
N ILE A 179 1.84 0.25 3.14
CA ILE A 179 1.15 -0.83 2.44
C ILE A 179 -0.01 -1.32 3.30
N TYR A 180 -1.18 -1.43 2.68
CA TYR A 180 -2.42 -1.87 3.30
C TYR A 180 -2.96 -3.10 2.57
N SER A 181 -3.30 -4.13 3.35
CA SER A 181 -3.96 -5.35 2.91
C SER A 181 -5.08 -5.67 3.89
N GLY A 182 -6.32 -5.34 3.51
CA GLY A 182 -7.45 -5.39 4.42
C GLY A 182 -7.24 -4.51 5.66
N ARG A 183 -7.25 -5.14 6.85
CA ARG A 183 -7.03 -4.43 8.12
C ARG A 183 -5.54 -4.29 8.46
N ALA A 184 -4.69 -5.18 7.95
CA ALA A 184 -3.27 -5.09 8.18
C ALA A 184 -2.64 -3.98 7.34
N HIS A 185 -1.72 -3.25 7.96
CA HIS A 185 -0.86 -2.28 7.29
C HIS A 185 0.56 -2.33 7.83
N MET A 186 1.54 -1.86 7.06
CA MET A 186 2.90 -1.61 7.56
C MET A 186 3.64 -0.60 6.69
N PRO A 187 4.62 0.14 7.24
CA PRO A 187 5.56 0.90 6.43
C PRO A 187 6.37 -0.02 5.50
N TRP A 188 6.59 0.41 4.25
CA TRP A 188 7.43 -0.32 3.30
C TRP A 188 8.87 -0.53 3.80
N SER A 189 9.41 0.45 4.55
CA SER A 189 10.74 0.39 5.14
C SER A 189 10.94 -0.83 6.05
N VAL A 190 9.92 -1.21 6.84
CA VAL A 190 9.96 -2.39 7.70
C VAL A 190 10.10 -3.67 6.88
N LEU A 191 9.39 -3.78 5.75
CA LEU A 191 9.50 -4.92 4.86
C LEU A 191 10.87 -4.99 4.16
N MET A 192 11.36 -3.84 3.70
CA MET A 192 12.68 -3.74 3.08
C MET A 192 13.80 -4.09 4.04
N GLU A 193 13.64 -3.75 5.31
CA GLU A 193 14.60 -4.13 6.32
C GLU A 193 14.51 -5.63 6.64
N ALA A 194 13.29 -6.17 6.72
CA ALA A 194 13.05 -7.58 6.97
C ALA A 194 13.62 -8.49 5.86
N ARG A 195 13.75 -7.99 4.63
CA ARG A 195 14.35 -8.69 3.47
C ARG A 195 15.64 -9.43 3.86
N LYS A 196 16.56 -8.79 4.59
CA LYS A 196 17.90 -9.35 4.91
C LYS A 196 17.86 -10.70 5.62
N TYR A 197 16.75 -11.04 6.27
CA TYR A 197 16.57 -12.31 6.99
C TYR A 197 16.01 -13.43 6.12
N PHE A 198 15.33 -13.09 5.02
CA PHE A 198 14.67 -14.06 4.16
C PHE A 198 15.44 -14.33 2.85
N ILE A 199 16.58 -13.64 2.62
CA ILE A 199 17.42 -13.77 1.39
C ILE A 199 17.98 -15.19 1.19
N LYS A 200 18.20 -15.98 2.26
CA LYS A 200 18.73 -17.36 2.12
C LYS A 200 17.71 -18.34 1.52
N GLU A 201 16.42 -18.07 1.61
CA GLU A 201 15.37 -18.86 0.97
C GLU A 201 14.94 -18.13 -0.31
N ASN A 202 15.50 -18.53 -1.46
CA ASN A 202 15.11 -18.13 -2.83
C ASN A 202 14.41 -16.77 -2.98
N ASN A 203 15.19 -15.70 -3.08
CA ASN A 203 14.99 -14.57 -4.00
C ASN A 203 13.58 -14.02 -4.28
N ILE A 204 12.64 -14.07 -3.32
CA ILE A 204 11.36 -13.35 -3.38
C ILE A 204 11.62 -11.89 -3.76
N PHE A 205 12.65 -11.29 -3.16
CA PHE A 205 13.05 -9.92 -3.38
C PHE A 205 13.88 -9.68 -4.65
N LYS A 206 14.38 -10.72 -5.34
CA LYS A 206 14.88 -10.58 -6.72
C LYS A 206 13.77 -10.72 -7.75
N ASP A 207 12.75 -11.55 -7.49
CA ASP A 207 11.55 -11.58 -8.33
C ASP A 207 10.70 -10.31 -8.14
N LEU A 208 10.88 -9.62 -7.00
CA LEU A 208 10.34 -8.30 -6.68
C LEU A 208 11.31 -7.13 -6.79
N GLU A 209 12.57 -7.42 -7.07
CA GLU A 209 13.27 -6.65 -8.08
C GLU A 209 12.49 -6.95 -9.39
N LEU A 210 11.23 -6.45 -9.46
CA LEU A 210 10.75 -5.64 -10.57
C LEU A 210 11.99 -5.19 -11.29
N ASN A 211 12.22 -5.60 -12.54
CA ASN A 211 13.39 -5.25 -13.34
C ASN A 211 13.73 -3.75 -13.21
N LEU A 212 14.41 -3.38 -12.14
CA LEU A 212 14.68 -2.02 -11.63
C LEU A 212 16.18 -1.82 -11.50
N PHE A 213 16.95 -2.77 -12.04
CA PHE A 213 18.29 -2.63 -12.57
C PHE A 213 18.37 -3.38 -13.89
#